data_AF-A8GZ89-F1
#
_entry.id   AF-A8GZ89-F1
#
_cell.length_a   1.000
_cell.length_b   1.000
_cell.length_c   1.000
_cell.angle_alpha   90.00
_cell.angle_beta   90.00
_cell.angle_gamma   90.00
#
_symmetry.space_group_name_H-M   'P 1'
#
loop_
_entity.id
_entity.type
_entity.pdbx_description
1 polymer ?
#
loop_
_entity_poly.entity_id
_entity_poly.type
_entity_poly.pdbx_seq_one_letter_code
_entity_poly.pdbx_strand_id
1 'polypeptide(L)'
;MDFYFNEFEKRKPPQPTPHSVPRELLYQYLATCNICLGLWYLVWRWGFALNYDAMWFSLPLAFAESCAFIGTILFTFNLWKTKDEPKKKPPKTVNECINDPMEDRPLSVDILFPTYDEEPELIELSIKDALKVRYPHEIEIRIFILDDGKRAEMAQLAERLQVEYITRDSNVGYKAGNLKNALEQTYGDFIVICDADTRPFPTILENTLGYFKDPDVAWVQTPQWFFDLPAGERLPLWLKNRLGTPIGWLGSAFEKLYGPVTLGKDPFANDPQMFYDVIQRRRNWANASFCCGAGSIHRREAVMEAALRSYSQQISQEHDAIERQIRKQTKEKQVESSISNNLRQEIIFDTEFTPYKFHVSEDIYTSLILHGDTERQWRSIQHPQVESKMLSPQDLQSWTVQRFKYSGGSIDIFMNDNPLFKKGMSLKQKIMYGASFWSNLSAIWNVIFLACPIVYFLTSIAPVSAYDTTFYMHFLPFVITAELAMMVGTWGIAGYQGKTNFLSFFPVNLKALWTVLRGKKISFPTTPKNRQQGRFLHLVIPQMAVLALSLASMGFAWYAYSTHAFGNYSLGGLILNSFWAINNMMAMWGMIAAAYWSPPSNSVANQVNLEELNYGID
;
A
#
# COMPACT_ATOMS: atom_id res chain seq x y z
N MET A 1 21.28 25.06 -2.53
CA MET A 1 21.34 24.10 -1.41
C MET A 1 21.36 22.71 -2.02
N ASP A 2 22.29 21.84 -1.63
CA ASP A 2 22.32 20.47 -2.14
C ASP A 2 21.40 19.57 -1.30
N PHE A 3 20.30 19.12 -1.90
CA PHE A 3 19.45 18.10 -1.31
C PHE A 3 20.16 16.74 -1.34
N TYR A 4 19.93 15.91 -0.31
CA TYR A 4 20.52 14.57 -0.25
C TYR A 4 20.13 13.72 -1.48
N PHE A 5 18.94 13.94 -2.04
CA PHE A 5 18.46 13.16 -3.19
C PHE A 5 19.03 13.61 -4.54
N ASN A 6 19.84 14.67 -4.59
CA ASN A 6 20.44 15.17 -5.83
C ASN A 6 21.29 14.10 -6.53
N GLU A 7 21.94 13.21 -5.76
CA GLU A 7 22.73 12.10 -6.31
C GLU A 7 21.88 11.07 -7.07
N PHE A 8 20.58 11.01 -6.78
CA PHE A 8 19.64 10.07 -7.37
C PHE A 8 18.92 10.61 -8.60
N GLU A 9 19.04 11.90 -8.92
CA GLU A 9 18.30 12.56 -10.01
C GLU A 9 18.48 11.90 -11.39
N LYS A 10 19.65 11.29 -11.64
CA LYS A 10 19.99 10.64 -12.91
C LYS A 10 19.43 9.22 -13.05
N ARG A 11 18.82 8.66 -11.99
CA ARG A 11 18.26 7.31 -12.03
C ARG A 11 17.07 7.25 -12.98
N LYS A 12 16.86 6.05 -13.53
CA LYS A 12 15.70 5.74 -14.37
C LYS A 12 14.77 4.80 -13.62
N PRO A 13 13.45 4.95 -13.82
CA PRO A 13 12.48 4.04 -13.22
C PRO A 13 12.68 2.61 -13.75
N PRO A 14 12.32 1.60 -12.95
CA PRO A 14 12.26 0.23 -13.43
C PRO A 14 11.21 0.10 -14.54
N GLN A 15 11.50 -0.76 -15.52
CA GLN A 15 10.51 -1.13 -16.53
C GLN A 15 9.47 -2.09 -15.92
N PRO A 16 8.20 -2.03 -16.37
CA PRO A 16 7.19 -2.98 -15.93
C PRO A 16 7.60 -4.41 -16.30
N THR A 17 7.28 -5.37 -15.43
CA THR A 17 7.56 -6.78 -15.72
C THR A 17 6.83 -7.20 -17.00
N PRO A 18 7.51 -7.83 -17.97
CA PRO A 18 6.87 -8.23 -19.21
C PRO A 18 5.84 -9.32 -18.94
N HIS A 19 4.66 -9.21 -19.54
CA HIS A 19 3.63 -10.25 -19.47
C HIS A 19 4.10 -11.52 -20.21
N SER A 20 3.81 -12.68 -19.63
CA SER A 20 4.18 -13.98 -20.20
C SER A 20 3.03 -14.95 -19.95
N VAL A 21 2.39 -15.40 -21.04
CA VAL A 21 1.26 -16.35 -20.97
C VAL A 21 1.68 -17.70 -20.35
N PRO A 22 2.82 -18.33 -20.73
CA PRO A 22 3.25 -19.58 -20.08
C PRO A 22 3.44 -19.43 -18.57
N ARG A 23 3.98 -18.30 -18.12
CA ARG A 23 4.17 -18.01 -16.69
C ARG A 23 2.85 -17.81 -15.97
N GLU A 24 1.91 -17.11 -16.58
CA GLU A 24 0.56 -16.93 -16.04
C GLU A 24 -0.16 -18.28 -15.90
N LEU A 25 -0.09 -19.15 -16.91
CA LEU A 25 -0.68 -20.49 -16.87
C LEU A 25 -0.02 -21.38 -15.80
N LEU A 26 1.31 -21.33 -15.68
CA LEU A 26 2.04 -22.06 -14.63
C LEU A 26 1.63 -21.58 -13.24
N TYR A 27 1.49 -20.26 -13.05
CA TYR A 27 0.98 -19.69 -11.81
C TYR A 27 -0.44 -20.19 -11.49
N GLN A 28 -1.35 -20.13 -12.45
CA GLN A 28 -2.74 -20.59 -12.29
C GLN A 28 -2.79 -22.08 -11.92
N TYR A 29 -1.97 -22.91 -12.57
CA TYR A 29 -1.85 -24.34 -12.25
C TYR A 29 -1.37 -24.55 -10.82
N LEU A 30 -0.21 -23.99 -10.45
CA LEU A 30 0.36 -24.13 -9.12
C LEU A 30 -0.56 -23.58 -8.03
N ALA A 31 -1.19 -22.43 -8.27
CA ALA A 31 -2.10 -21.81 -7.33
C ALA A 31 -3.38 -22.65 -7.14
N THR A 32 -3.90 -23.26 -8.21
CA THR A 32 -5.04 -24.18 -8.13
C THR A 32 -4.67 -25.45 -7.34
N CYS A 33 -3.51 -26.05 -7.64
CA CYS A 33 -2.98 -27.17 -6.85
C CYS A 33 -2.83 -26.78 -5.37
N ASN A 34 -2.29 -25.59 -5.10
CA ASN A 34 -2.11 -25.09 -3.74
C ASN A 34 -3.44 -24.94 -2.98
N ILE A 35 -4.48 -24.42 -3.62
CA ILE A 35 -5.82 -24.31 -3.01
C ILE A 35 -6.38 -25.70 -2.70
N CYS A 36 -6.28 -26.65 -3.64
CA CYS A 36 -6.76 -28.02 -3.42
C CYS A 36 -6.01 -28.71 -2.27
N LEU A 37 -4.68 -28.61 -2.25
CA LEU A 37 -3.83 -29.19 -1.21
C LEU A 37 -4.05 -28.52 0.14
N GLY A 38 -4.24 -27.21 0.18
CA GLY A 38 -4.54 -26.47 1.40
C GLY A 38 -5.92 -26.82 1.97
N LEU A 39 -6.93 -27.01 1.11
CA LEU A 39 -8.24 -27.51 1.55
C LEU A 39 -8.13 -28.93 2.11
N TRP A 40 -7.40 -29.82 1.42
CA TRP A 40 -7.14 -31.17 1.91
C TRP A 40 -6.43 -31.17 3.27
N TYR A 41 -5.40 -30.32 3.43
CA TYR A 41 -4.71 -30.11 4.70
C TYR A 41 -5.66 -29.58 5.78
N LEU A 42 -6.50 -28.59 5.50
CA LEU A 42 -7.41 -28.02 6.50
C LEU A 42 -8.52 -28.97 6.93
N VAL A 43 -9.08 -29.75 6.00
CA VAL A 43 -10.06 -30.80 6.34
C VAL A 43 -9.43 -31.81 7.28
N TRP A 44 -8.19 -32.24 7.00
CA TRP A 44 -7.44 -33.11 7.90
C TRP A 44 -7.12 -32.43 9.24
N ARG A 45 -6.73 -31.15 9.20
CA ARG A 45 -6.37 -30.35 10.37
C ARG A 45 -7.50 -30.29 11.39
N TRP A 46 -8.72 -29.99 10.92
CA TRP A 46 -9.92 -29.89 11.75
C TRP A 46 -10.53 -31.24 12.11
N GLY A 47 -10.45 -32.24 11.23
CA GLY A 47 -11.09 -33.54 11.43
C GLY A 47 -10.29 -34.51 12.30
N PHE A 48 -8.96 -34.51 12.18
CA PHE A 48 -8.12 -35.60 12.70
C PHE A 48 -6.86 -35.13 13.43
N ALA A 49 -6.38 -33.91 13.17
CA ALA A 49 -5.09 -33.45 13.71
C ALA A 49 -5.20 -32.55 14.94
N LEU A 50 -6.41 -32.26 15.44
CA LEU A 50 -6.57 -31.45 16.65
C LEU A 50 -5.99 -32.19 17.86
N ASN A 51 -5.24 -31.46 18.69
CA ASN A 51 -4.78 -31.97 19.97
C ASN A 51 -5.86 -31.69 21.03
N TYR A 52 -6.66 -32.71 21.35
CA TYR A 52 -7.75 -32.61 22.32
C TYR A 52 -7.27 -32.35 23.75
N ASP A 53 -6.05 -32.79 24.11
CA ASP A 53 -5.46 -32.54 25.42
C ASP A 53 -4.99 -31.08 25.56
N ALA A 54 -4.80 -30.38 24.43
CA ALA A 54 -4.32 -29.01 24.37
C ALA A 54 -5.19 -28.12 23.46
N MET A 55 -6.51 -28.20 23.60
CA MET A 55 -7.46 -27.44 22.78
C MET A 55 -7.24 -25.92 22.82
N TRP A 56 -6.79 -25.39 23.96
CA TRP A 56 -6.45 -23.98 24.12
C TRP A 56 -5.32 -23.51 23.19
N PHE A 57 -4.46 -24.43 22.74
CA PHE A 57 -3.37 -24.16 21.80
C PHE A 57 -3.72 -24.61 20.38
N SER A 58 -4.34 -25.79 20.25
CA SER A 58 -4.69 -26.40 18.97
C SER A 58 -5.74 -25.58 18.21
N LEU A 59 -6.80 -25.13 18.89
CA LEU A 59 -7.92 -24.43 18.27
C LEU A 59 -7.52 -23.04 17.72
N PRO A 60 -6.81 -22.17 18.48
CA PRO A 60 -6.35 -20.90 17.92
C PRO A 60 -5.41 -21.06 16.73
N LEU A 61 -4.54 -22.08 16.73
CA LEU A 61 -3.66 -22.33 15.59
C LEU A 61 -4.45 -22.78 14.35
N ALA A 62 -5.39 -23.72 14.50
CA ALA A 62 -6.25 -24.15 13.39
C ALA A 62 -7.10 -22.99 12.83
N PHE A 63 -7.57 -22.10 13.70
CA PHE A 63 -8.23 -20.86 13.30
C PHE A 63 -7.28 -19.93 12.51
N ALA A 64 -6.07 -19.70 13.02
CA ALA A 64 -5.05 -18.90 12.34
C ALA A 64 -4.71 -19.44 10.94
N GLU A 65 -4.52 -20.76 10.82
CA GLU A 65 -4.28 -21.46 9.56
C GLU A 65 -5.46 -21.28 8.59
N SER A 66 -6.70 -21.35 9.09
CA SER A 66 -7.90 -21.14 8.29
C SER A 66 -8.01 -19.70 7.77
N CYS A 67 -7.74 -18.69 8.62
CA CYS A 67 -7.73 -17.29 8.21
C CYS A 67 -6.64 -16.99 7.17
N ALA A 68 -5.44 -17.56 7.36
CA ALA A 68 -4.34 -17.45 6.41
C ALA A 68 -4.69 -18.08 5.07
N PHE A 69 -5.36 -19.25 5.07
CA PHE A 69 -5.80 -19.93 3.86
C PHE A 69 -6.86 -19.13 3.08
N ILE A 70 -7.82 -18.48 3.76
CA ILE A 70 -8.72 -17.52 3.11
C ILE A 70 -7.90 -16.40 2.44
N GLY A 71 -6.88 -15.89 3.12
CA GLY A 71 -5.94 -14.93 2.55
C GLY A 71 -5.24 -15.45 1.30
N THR A 72 -4.82 -16.72 1.28
CA THR A 72 -4.22 -17.38 0.11
C THR A 72 -5.20 -17.46 -1.07
N ILE A 73 -6.47 -17.78 -0.84
CA ILE A 73 -7.50 -17.79 -1.89
C ILE A 73 -7.68 -16.38 -2.47
N LEU A 74 -7.83 -15.37 -1.60
CA LEU A 74 -8.02 -13.98 -2.02
C LEU A 74 -6.81 -13.43 -2.79
N PHE A 75 -5.60 -13.74 -2.33
CA PHE A 75 -4.37 -13.36 -3.00
C PHE A 75 -4.21 -14.07 -4.36
N THR A 76 -4.62 -15.34 -4.43
CA THR A 76 -4.63 -16.12 -5.68
C THR A 76 -5.55 -15.50 -6.72
N PHE A 77 -6.76 -15.11 -6.30
CA PHE A 77 -7.69 -14.40 -7.16
C PHE A 77 -7.14 -13.05 -7.61
N ASN A 78 -6.44 -12.33 -6.71
CA ASN A 78 -5.82 -11.05 -7.05
C ASN A 78 -4.79 -11.19 -8.19
N LEU A 79 -3.93 -12.19 -8.10
CA LEU A 79 -2.86 -12.42 -9.06
C LEU A 79 -3.27 -13.25 -10.28
N TRP A 80 -4.55 -13.63 -10.39
CA TRP A 80 -5.05 -14.63 -11.33
C TRP A 80 -4.70 -14.35 -12.80
N LYS A 81 -4.79 -13.08 -13.22
CA LYS A 81 -4.60 -12.68 -14.61
C LYS A 81 -3.97 -11.31 -14.72
N THR A 82 -3.04 -11.14 -15.65
CA THR A 82 -2.54 -9.82 -16.04
C THR A 82 -3.25 -9.39 -17.32
N LYS A 83 -3.93 -8.24 -17.29
CA LYS A 83 -4.59 -7.65 -18.47
C LYS A 83 -4.34 -6.15 -18.47
N ASP A 84 -3.30 -5.73 -19.14
CA ASP A 84 -3.03 -4.31 -19.34
C ASP A 84 -3.98 -3.73 -20.36
N GLU A 85 -4.53 -2.57 -20.07
CA GLU A 85 -5.30 -1.81 -21.06
C GLU A 85 -4.31 -1.23 -22.09
N PRO A 86 -4.53 -1.47 -23.39
CA PRO A 86 -3.63 -0.98 -24.42
C PRO A 86 -3.61 0.55 -24.42
N LYS A 87 -2.41 1.13 -24.44
CA LYS A 87 -2.25 2.59 -24.55
C LYS A 87 -2.86 3.08 -25.85
N LYS A 88 -3.82 4.00 -25.76
CA LYS A 88 -4.46 4.66 -26.91
C LYS A 88 -3.73 5.98 -27.22
N LYS A 89 -3.95 6.52 -28.43
CA LYS A 89 -3.46 7.85 -28.79
C LYS A 89 -4.13 8.91 -27.92
N PRO A 90 -3.41 9.94 -27.43
CA PRO A 90 -4.00 11.01 -26.66
C PRO A 90 -5.16 11.70 -27.42
N PRO A 91 -6.26 12.05 -26.75
CA PRO A 91 -7.37 12.82 -27.34
C PRO A 91 -6.93 14.23 -27.74
N LYS A 92 -7.48 14.74 -28.85
CA LYS A 92 -7.25 16.12 -29.32
C LYS A 92 -8.22 17.10 -28.68
N THR A 93 -9.48 16.72 -28.58
CA THR A 93 -10.57 17.57 -28.10
C THR A 93 -11.42 16.87 -27.05
N VAL A 94 -12.23 17.66 -26.33
CA VAL A 94 -13.12 17.14 -25.28
C VAL A 94 -14.13 16.11 -25.80
N ASN A 95 -14.61 16.29 -27.04
CA ASN A 95 -15.60 15.40 -27.67
C ASN A 95 -15.08 13.97 -27.90
N GLU A 96 -13.75 13.75 -27.91
CA GLU A 96 -13.19 12.40 -27.98
C GLU A 96 -13.27 11.63 -26.65
N CYS A 97 -13.66 12.30 -25.56
CA CYS A 97 -13.65 11.75 -24.20
C CYS A 97 -15.04 11.66 -23.55
N ILE A 98 -16.09 12.17 -24.19
CA ILE A 98 -17.45 12.25 -23.63
C ILE A 98 -18.44 11.53 -24.55
N ASN A 99 -19.59 11.14 -24.00
CA ASN A 99 -20.67 10.51 -24.77
C ASN A 99 -21.53 11.52 -25.51
N ASP A 100 -21.85 12.63 -24.85
CA ASP A 100 -22.75 13.66 -25.36
C ASP A 100 -21.93 14.83 -25.91
N PRO A 101 -21.87 15.02 -27.24
CA PRO A 101 -21.02 16.04 -27.84
C PRO A 101 -21.42 17.45 -27.38
N MET A 102 -20.41 18.26 -27.09
CA MET A 102 -20.53 19.68 -26.81
C MET A 102 -19.79 20.51 -27.86
N GLU A 103 -19.76 21.83 -27.70
CA GLU A 103 -18.91 22.68 -28.55
C GLU A 103 -17.46 22.20 -28.47
N ASP A 104 -16.89 21.90 -29.65
CA ASP A 104 -15.59 21.28 -29.73
C ASP A 104 -14.50 22.27 -29.32
N ARG A 105 -13.75 21.92 -28.26
CA ARG A 105 -12.68 22.75 -27.72
C ARG A 105 -11.49 21.88 -27.28
N PRO A 106 -10.29 22.48 -27.15
CA PRO A 106 -9.17 21.84 -26.48
C PRO A 106 -9.53 21.31 -25.09
N LEU A 107 -8.83 20.27 -24.69
CA LEU A 107 -8.90 19.76 -23.32
C LEU A 107 -8.26 20.76 -22.35
N SER A 108 -8.79 20.79 -21.13
CA SER A 108 -8.21 21.52 -20.01
C SER A 108 -7.84 20.54 -18.90
N VAL A 109 -6.64 20.69 -18.33
CA VAL A 109 -6.09 19.77 -17.32
C VAL A 109 -5.55 20.59 -16.14
N ASP A 110 -6.06 20.29 -14.95
CA ASP A 110 -5.57 20.88 -13.70
C ASP A 110 -4.56 19.93 -13.04
N ILE A 111 -3.35 20.39 -12.75
CA ILE A 111 -2.34 19.66 -11.98
C ILE A 111 -2.29 20.26 -10.57
N LEU A 112 -2.70 19.49 -9.57
CA LEU A 112 -2.89 19.93 -8.20
C LEU A 112 -1.76 19.43 -7.30
N PHE A 113 -1.15 20.35 -6.54
CA PHE A 113 -0.11 20.10 -5.54
C PHE A 113 -0.59 20.54 -4.15
N PRO A 114 -1.26 19.67 -3.37
CA PRO A 114 -1.58 19.97 -1.99
C PRO A 114 -0.32 19.92 -1.12
N THR A 115 -0.18 20.93 -0.27
CA THR A 115 0.92 21.08 0.68
C THR A 115 0.43 21.65 2.01
N TYR A 116 1.15 21.35 3.08
CA TYR A 116 0.87 21.85 4.42
C TYR A 116 2.13 22.38 5.12
N ASP A 117 3.14 21.54 5.30
CA ASP A 117 4.38 21.86 6.04
C ASP A 117 5.66 21.60 5.22
N GLU A 118 5.54 21.20 3.95
CA GLU A 118 6.68 20.92 3.08
C GLU A 118 7.44 22.20 2.68
N GLU A 119 8.77 22.14 2.62
CA GLU A 119 9.61 23.30 2.30
C GLU A 119 9.34 23.86 0.87
N PRO A 120 9.31 25.19 0.68
CA PRO A 120 9.12 25.81 -0.64
C PRO A 120 10.05 25.28 -1.73
N GLU A 121 11.31 25.00 -1.38
CA GLU A 121 12.31 24.51 -2.31
C GLU A 121 11.99 23.10 -2.82
N LEU A 122 11.40 22.24 -1.98
CA LEU A 122 10.98 20.90 -2.39
C LEU A 122 9.82 20.99 -3.41
N ILE A 123 8.85 21.83 -3.13
CA ILE A 123 7.69 22.05 -4.01
C ILE A 123 8.14 22.71 -5.32
N GLU A 124 9.07 23.67 -5.26
CA GLU A 124 9.64 24.31 -6.43
C GLU A 124 10.20 23.29 -7.44
N LEU A 125 10.84 22.22 -6.97
CA LEU A 125 11.33 21.13 -7.83
C LEU A 125 10.18 20.38 -8.51
N SER A 126 9.10 20.11 -7.78
CA SER A 126 7.90 19.44 -8.30
C SER A 126 7.18 20.28 -9.33
N ILE A 127 6.99 21.58 -9.08
CA ILE A 127 6.37 22.51 -10.02
C ILE A 127 7.24 22.68 -11.28
N LYS A 128 8.57 22.79 -11.13
CA LYS A 128 9.49 22.87 -12.28
C LYS A 128 9.42 21.65 -13.19
N ASP A 129 9.17 20.46 -12.65
CA ASP A 129 8.97 19.27 -13.47
C ASP A 129 7.56 19.19 -14.07
N ALA A 130 6.54 19.66 -13.34
CA ALA A 130 5.18 19.81 -13.88
C ALA A 130 5.11 20.77 -15.07
N LEU A 131 5.87 21.88 -15.05
CA LEU A 131 5.99 22.81 -16.16
C LEU A 131 6.61 22.20 -17.43
N LYS A 132 7.27 21.04 -17.32
CA LYS A 132 7.85 20.31 -18.46
C LYS A 132 6.92 19.24 -19.01
N VAL A 133 5.72 19.07 -18.43
CA VAL A 133 4.71 18.14 -18.93
C VAL A 133 4.35 18.53 -20.36
N ARG A 134 4.43 17.55 -21.26
CA ARG A 134 4.16 17.73 -22.68
C ARG A 134 2.91 16.98 -23.10
N TYR A 135 2.29 17.49 -24.17
CA TYR A 135 1.16 16.87 -24.82
C TYR A 135 1.27 17.07 -26.34
N PRO A 136 0.90 16.07 -27.17
CA PRO A 136 1.08 16.15 -28.62
C PRO A 136 0.08 17.09 -29.32
N HIS A 137 -0.89 17.63 -28.60
CA HIS A 137 -1.94 18.53 -29.10
C HIS A 137 -1.97 19.79 -28.24
N GLU A 138 -2.51 20.88 -28.78
CA GLU A 138 -2.74 22.10 -28.00
C GLU A 138 -3.85 21.82 -26.99
N ILE A 139 -3.50 21.87 -25.71
CA ILE A 139 -4.40 21.74 -24.56
C ILE A 139 -4.05 22.80 -23.53
N GLU A 140 -5.00 23.14 -22.68
CA GLU A 140 -4.75 23.99 -21.53
C GLU A 140 -4.25 23.14 -20.36
N ILE A 141 -3.10 23.49 -19.79
CA ILE A 141 -2.55 22.87 -18.58
C ILE A 141 -2.39 23.97 -17.55
N ARG A 142 -3.11 23.85 -16.43
CA ARG A 142 -3.01 24.78 -15.31
C ARG A 142 -2.44 24.07 -14.10
N ILE A 143 -1.46 24.68 -13.44
CA ILE A 143 -0.78 24.11 -12.28
C ILE A 143 -1.18 24.91 -11.06
N PHE A 144 -1.59 24.23 -10.00
CA PHE A 144 -2.08 24.84 -8.76
C PHE A 144 -1.29 24.35 -7.56
N ILE A 145 -0.76 25.28 -6.77
CA ILE A 145 -0.26 25.02 -5.41
C ILE A 145 -1.43 25.22 -4.45
N LEU A 146 -1.79 24.17 -3.71
CA LEU A 146 -2.89 24.19 -2.75
C LEU A 146 -2.31 24.20 -1.33
N ASP A 147 -2.18 25.37 -0.72
CA ASP A 147 -1.47 25.53 0.56
C ASP A 147 -2.41 25.62 1.78
N ASP A 148 -2.49 24.53 2.54
CA ASP A 148 -3.18 24.46 3.84
C ASP A 148 -2.35 25.10 4.98
N GLY A 149 -1.09 25.44 4.73
CA GLY A 149 -0.19 26.10 5.68
C GLY A 149 -0.32 27.63 5.72
N LYS A 150 -1.00 28.24 4.72
CA LYS A 150 -1.18 29.71 4.58
C LYS A 150 0.14 30.48 4.59
N ARG A 151 1.14 30.02 3.85
CA ARG A 151 2.51 30.51 3.92
C ARG A 151 2.76 31.55 2.82
N ALA A 152 3.21 32.74 3.23
CA ALA A 152 3.53 33.83 2.31
C ALA A 152 4.62 33.43 1.28
N GLU A 153 5.58 32.62 1.69
CA GLU A 153 6.65 32.09 0.83
C GLU A 153 6.09 31.22 -0.31
N MET A 154 5.01 30.46 -0.07
CA MET A 154 4.37 29.65 -1.10
C MET A 154 3.62 30.50 -2.14
N ALA A 155 2.97 31.58 -1.69
CA ALA A 155 2.34 32.53 -2.61
C ALA A 155 3.39 33.22 -3.49
N GLN A 156 4.51 33.65 -2.91
CA GLN A 156 5.64 34.24 -3.66
C GLN A 156 6.27 33.23 -4.64
N LEU A 157 6.38 31.95 -4.22
CA LEU A 157 6.85 30.89 -5.09
C LEU A 157 5.93 30.70 -6.30
N ALA A 158 4.62 30.70 -6.09
CA ALA A 158 3.63 30.56 -7.14
C ALA A 158 3.72 31.72 -8.16
N GLU A 159 3.80 32.96 -7.67
CA GLU A 159 3.97 34.15 -8.50
C GLU A 159 5.26 34.08 -9.32
N ARG A 160 6.38 33.72 -8.69
CA ARG A 160 7.68 33.59 -9.34
C ARG A 160 7.70 32.51 -10.44
N LEU A 161 7.00 31.40 -10.22
CA LEU A 161 6.88 30.30 -11.19
C LEU A 161 5.73 30.48 -12.18
N GLN A 162 4.94 31.56 -12.04
CA GLN A 162 3.76 31.86 -12.85
C GLN A 162 2.73 30.71 -12.84
N VAL A 163 2.49 30.16 -11.65
CA VAL A 163 1.46 29.14 -11.40
C VAL A 163 0.42 29.65 -10.43
N GLU A 164 -0.72 28.96 -10.36
CA GLU A 164 -1.86 29.38 -9.55
C GLU A 164 -1.64 28.99 -8.08
N TYR A 165 -2.13 29.84 -7.17
CA TYR A 165 -2.06 29.60 -5.72
C TYR A 165 -3.46 29.63 -5.13
N ILE A 166 -3.81 28.57 -4.40
CA ILE A 166 -5.07 28.43 -3.69
C ILE A 166 -4.78 28.13 -2.23
N THR A 167 -5.50 28.81 -1.34
CA THR A 167 -5.52 28.51 0.10
C THR A 167 -6.97 28.57 0.61
N ARG A 168 -7.19 28.26 1.89
CA ARG A 168 -8.52 28.25 2.51
C ARG A 168 -8.47 28.58 3.99
N ASP A 169 -9.61 28.98 4.57
CA ASP A 169 -9.68 29.43 5.95
C ASP A 169 -9.57 28.32 7.00
N SER A 170 -10.06 27.11 6.69
CA SER A 170 -10.06 25.98 7.62
C SER A 170 -9.42 24.73 7.01
N ASN A 171 -8.75 23.93 7.85
CA ASN A 171 -8.05 22.70 7.43
C ASN A 171 -8.93 21.45 7.62
N VAL A 172 -10.26 21.61 7.61
CA VAL A 172 -11.22 20.52 7.74
C VAL A 172 -11.02 19.55 6.58
N GLY A 173 -11.04 18.24 6.87
CA GLY A 173 -10.86 17.20 5.84
C GLY A 173 -9.43 17.02 5.33
N TYR A 174 -8.42 17.71 5.91
CA TYR A 174 -7.00 17.60 5.52
C TYR A 174 -6.83 17.72 3.99
N LYS A 175 -6.03 16.85 3.37
CA LYS A 175 -5.80 16.79 1.92
C LYS A 175 -7.10 16.70 1.10
N ALA A 176 -8.06 15.86 1.51
CA ALA A 176 -9.34 15.72 0.81
C ALA A 176 -10.12 17.04 0.80
N GLY A 177 -10.11 17.77 1.92
CA GLY A 177 -10.71 19.10 2.01
C GLY A 177 -9.97 20.16 1.19
N ASN A 178 -8.64 20.07 1.12
CA ASN A 178 -7.82 20.96 0.31
C ASN A 178 -8.14 20.78 -1.19
N LEU A 179 -8.22 19.53 -1.65
CA LEU A 179 -8.66 19.19 -3.00
C LEU A 179 -10.10 19.68 -3.26
N LYS A 180 -11.03 19.48 -2.33
CA LYS A 180 -12.41 19.98 -2.43
C LYS A 180 -12.43 21.50 -2.66
N ASN A 181 -11.69 22.27 -1.86
CA ASN A 181 -11.60 23.73 -1.99
C ASN A 181 -11.06 24.18 -3.34
N ALA A 182 -10.09 23.44 -3.89
CA ALA A 182 -9.59 23.68 -5.24
C ALA A 182 -10.65 23.39 -6.31
N LEU A 183 -11.39 22.28 -6.18
CA LEU A 183 -12.42 21.91 -7.15
C LEU A 183 -13.58 22.92 -7.25
N GLU A 184 -13.79 23.76 -6.23
CA GLU A 184 -14.76 24.86 -6.26
C GLU A 184 -14.27 26.07 -7.08
N GLN A 185 -12.97 26.15 -7.36
CA GLN A 185 -12.30 27.29 -7.99
C GLN A 185 -11.66 26.96 -9.34
N THR A 186 -11.57 25.67 -9.70
CA THR A 186 -10.95 25.21 -10.95
C THR A 186 -11.91 24.36 -11.78
N TYR A 187 -11.69 24.32 -13.10
CA TYR A 187 -12.66 23.82 -14.07
C TYR A 187 -12.08 22.88 -15.15
N GLY A 188 -10.85 22.37 -14.97
CA GLY A 188 -10.25 21.46 -15.95
C GLY A 188 -11.05 20.16 -16.14
N ASP A 189 -11.09 19.62 -17.36
CA ASP A 189 -11.79 18.37 -17.68
C ASP A 189 -11.21 17.18 -16.91
N PHE A 190 -9.88 17.19 -16.73
CA PHE A 190 -9.13 16.19 -16.00
C PHE A 190 -8.29 16.83 -14.89
N ILE A 191 -8.09 16.06 -13.83
CA ILE A 191 -7.35 16.48 -12.63
C ILE A 191 -6.19 15.51 -12.42
N VAL A 192 -4.97 16.02 -12.37
CA VAL A 192 -3.79 15.27 -11.94
C VAL A 192 -3.51 15.61 -10.48
N ILE A 193 -3.49 14.60 -9.62
CA ILE A 193 -3.15 14.78 -8.21
C ILE A 193 -1.69 14.37 -8.00
N CYS A 194 -0.87 15.31 -7.55
CA CYS A 194 0.52 15.12 -7.17
C CYS A 194 0.68 15.51 -5.71
N ASP A 195 1.32 14.68 -4.87
CA ASP A 195 1.77 15.18 -3.55
C ASP A 195 2.84 16.26 -3.73
N ALA A 196 3.12 17.03 -2.68
CA ALA A 196 4.15 18.08 -2.69
C ALA A 196 5.53 17.61 -3.20
N ASP A 197 5.89 16.34 -2.95
CA ASP A 197 7.13 15.69 -3.40
C ASP A 197 6.95 14.80 -4.65
N THR A 198 5.76 14.76 -5.25
CA THR A 198 5.50 14.03 -6.49
C THR A 198 5.93 14.85 -7.69
N ARG A 199 6.97 14.40 -8.39
CA ARG A 199 7.52 15.06 -9.57
C ARG A 199 7.06 14.30 -10.82
N PRO A 200 6.08 14.82 -11.58
CA PRO A 200 5.59 14.15 -12.79
C PRO A 200 6.65 14.15 -13.88
N PHE A 201 6.69 13.10 -14.69
CA PHE A 201 7.51 13.07 -15.89
C PHE A 201 6.85 13.85 -17.02
N PRO A 202 7.64 14.36 -17.99
CA PRO A 202 7.10 15.06 -19.16
C PRO A 202 6.00 14.28 -19.89
N THR A 203 6.07 12.95 -19.85
CA THR A 203 5.19 12.03 -20.57
C THR A 203 3.87 11.71 -19.88
N ILE A 204 3.62 12.16 -18.65
CA ILE A 204 2.49 11.68 -17.84
C ILE A 204 1.14 11.81 -18.58
N LEU A 205 0.85 12.96 -19.18
CA LEU A 205 -0.39 13.18 -19.94
C LEU A 205 -0.39 12.45 -21.30
N GLU A 206 0.73 12.49 -22.03
CA GLU A 206 0.93 11.79 -23.30
C GLU A 206 0.72 10.26 -23.16
N ASN A 207 1.08 9.70 -22.01
CA ASN A 207 1.00 8.26 -21.75
C ASN A 207 -0.33 7.81 -21.16
N THR A 208 -1.10 8.72 -20.56
CA THR A 208 -2.30 8.35 -19.78
C THR A 208 -3.62 8.91 -20.32
N LEU A 209 -3.67 10.12 -20.90
CA LEU A 209 -4.95 10.71 -21.30
C LEU A 209 -5.68 9.93 -22.40
N GLY A 210 -4.94 9.14 -23.19
CA GLY A 210 -5.53 8.25 -24.20
C GLY A 210 -6.56 7.26 -23.64
N TYR A 211 -6.44 6.86 -22.37
CA TYR A 211 -7.38 5.94 -21.73
C TYR A 211 -8.78 6.53 -21.56
N PHE A 212 -8.89 7.85 -21.36
CA PHE A 212 -10.17 8.57 -21.15
C PHE A 212 -10.98 8.77 -22.44
N LYS A 213 -10.48 8.30 -23.59
CA LYS A 213 -11.32 8.10 -24.77
C LYS A 213 -12.43 7.08 -24.52
N ASP A 214 -12.25 6.22 -23.53
CA ASP A 214 -13.36 5.48 -22.95
C ASP A 214 -14.09 6.41 -21.95
N PRO A 215 -15.34 6.80 -22.24
CA PRO A 215 -16.13 7.70 -21.41
C PRO A 215 -16.39 7.13 -20.01
N ASP A 216 -16.34 5.80 -19.86
CA ASP A 216 -16.54 5.14 -18.58
C ASP A 216 -15.26 5.09 -17.73
N VAL A 217 -14.10 5.55 -18.21
CA VAL A 217 -12.88 5.63 -17.38
C VAL A 217 -12.96 6.84 -16.46
N ALA A 218 -13.03 6.58 -15.16
CA ALA A 218 -13.09 7.60 -14.11
C ALA A 218 -11.69 8.05 -13.67
N TRP A 219 -10.72 7.14 -13.58
CA TRP A 219 -9.33 7.49 -13.27
C TRP A 219 -8.31 6.53 -13.85
N VAL A 220 -7.08 7.04 -13.97
CA VAL A 220 -5.88 6.28 -14.32
C VAL A 220 -4.85 6.47 -13.20
N GLN A 221 -4.43 5.38 -12.57
CA GLN A 221 -3.35 5.37 -11.59
C GLN A 221 -2.02 5.02 -12.27
N THR A 222 -0.96 5.76 -11.98
CA THR A 222 0.41 5.42 -12.40
C THR A 222 1.21 4.85 -11.22
N PRO A 223 2.23 4.00 -11.45
CA PRO A 223 3.09 3.49 -10.39
C PRO A 223 3.84 4.64 -9.71
N GLN A 224 3.86 4.60 -8.37
CA GLN A 224 4.66 5.52 -7.58
C GLN A 224 6.09 4.98 -7.46
N TRP A 225 7.09 5.81 -7.77
CA TRP A 225 8.50 5.40 -7.72
C TRP A 225 9.31 6.27 -6.78
N PHE A 226 9.84 5.65 -5.72
CA PHE A 226 10.82 6.26 -4.84
C PHE A 226 12.22 6.14 -5.46
N PHE A 227 12.72 7.25 -5.97
CA PHE A 227 14.02 7.28 -6.68
C PHE A 227 15.21 7.40 -5.72
N ASP A 228 14.96 7.82 -4.49
CA ASP A 228 15.91 8.09 -3.42
C ASP A 228 16.33 6.86 -2.61
N LEU A 229 15.85 5.67 -2.96
CA LEU A 229 16.15 4.46 -2.21
C LEU A 229 17.64 4.08 -2.32
N PRO A 230 18.37 3.88 -1.22
CA PRO A 230 19.77 3.47 -1.28
C PRO A 230 19.86 2.09 -1.93
N ALA A 231 20.67 2.00 -3.00
CA ALA A 231 20.87 0.75 -3.73
C ALA A 231 21.62 -0.30 -2.89
N GLY A 232 22.38 0.17 -1.90
CA GLY A 232 23.31 -0.63 -1.12
C GLY A 232 24.50 -1.10 -1.95
N GLU A 233 25.36 -1.87 -1.30
CA GLU A 233 26.59 -2.43 -1.85
C GLU A 233 26.53 -3.96 -1.82
N ARG A 234 26.92 -4.62 -2.92
CA ARG A 234 26.94 -6.09 -2.95
C ARG A 234 27.95 -6.65 -1.95
N LEU A 235 27.62 -7.78 -1.32
CA LEU A 235 28.43 -8.44 -0.29
C LEU A 235 29.89 -8.64 -0.69
N PRO A 236 30.24 -9.09 -1.93
CA PRO A 236 31.63 -9.23 -2.34
C PRO A 236 32.38 -7.90 -2.37
N LEU A 237 31.73 -6.84 -2.82
CA LEU A 237 32.33 -5.51 -2.92
C LEU A 237 32.49 -4.89 -1.53
N TRP A 238 31.48 -5.04 -0.68
CA TRP A 238 31.53 -4.61 0.72
C TRP A 238 32.63 -5.32 1.50
N LEU A 239 32.74 -6.66 1.35
CA LEU A 239 33.80 -7.45 1.98
C LEU A 239 35.18 -7.07 1.45
N LYS A 240 35.30 -6.87 0.13
CA LYS A 240 36.54 -6.40 -0.49
C LYS A 240 36.97 -5.03 0.05
N ASN A 241 36.03 -4.10 0.18
CA ASN A 241 36.30 -2.73 0.59
C ASN A 241 36.64 -2.60 2.09
N ARG A 242 36.09 -3.46 2.95
CA ARG A 242 36.37 -3.43 4.40
C ARG A 242 37.46 -4.37 4.88
N LEU A 243 37.55 -5.56 4.31
CA LEU A 243 38.39 -6.66 4.80
C LEU A 243 39.45 -7.11 3.77
N GLY A 244 39.46 -6.51 2.58
CA GLY A 244 40.45 -6.75 1.54
C GLY A 244 40.05 -7.80 0.50
N THR A 245 40.79 -7.81 -0.61
CA THR A 245 40.53 -8.64 -1.81
C THR A 245 40.40 -10.16 -1.57
N PRO A 246 41.19 -10.81 -0.69
CA PRO A 246 41.07 -12.26 -0.46
C PRO A 246 39.71 -12.67 0.09
N ILE A 247 39.09 -11.80 0.91
CA ILE A 247 37.81 -12.07 1.58
C ILE A 247 36.62 -11.75 0.67
N GLY A 248 36.79 -10.85 -0.31
CA GLY A 248 35.77 -10.57 -1.33
C GLY A 248 35.35 -11.82 -2.13
N TRP A 249 36.28 -12.76 -2.36
CA TRP A 249 35.96 -14.04 -3.03
C TRP A 249 35.00 -14.91 -2.22
N LEU A 250 35.07 -14.89 -0.87
CA LEU A 250 34.10 -15.58 -0.02
C LEU A 250 32.70 -15.00 -0.18
N GLY A 251 32.60 -13.69 -0.33
CA GLY A 251 31.34 -13.02 -0.68
C GLY A 251 30.79 -13.51 -2.02
N SER A 252 31.62 -13.59 -3.05
CA SER A 252 31.22 -14.08 -4.37
C SER A 252 30.79 -15.55 -4.36
N ALA A 253 31.49 -16.39 -3.59
CA ALA A 253 31.14 -17.79 -3.41
C ALA A 253 29.80 -17.94 -2.68
N PHE A 254 29.58 -17.13 -1.64
CA PHE A 254 28.32 -17.08 -0.90
C PHE A 254 27.16 -16.63 -1.81
N GLU A 255 27.33 -15.57 -2.59
CA GLU A 255 26.29 -15.09 -3.51
C GLU A 255 25.97 -16.09 -4.62
N LYS A 256 26.93 -16.94 -5.03
CA LYS A 256 26.67 -18.00 -6.01
C LYS A 256 25.75 -19.10 -5.46
N LEU A 257 25.80 -19.34 -4.15
CA LEU A 257 24.97 -20.34 -3.47
C LEU A 257 23.61 -19.77 -3.05
N TYR A 258 23.60 -18.55 -2.49
CA TYR A 258 22.43 -17.96 -1.83
C TYR A 258 21.73 -16.87 -2.67
N GLY A 259 22.34 -16.45 -3.78
CA GLY A 259 21.91 -15.30 -4.56
C GLY A 259 22.57 -13.98 -4.12
N PRO A 260 22.36 -12.89 -4.87
CA PRO A 260 22.97 -11.60 -4.57
C PRO A 260 22.53 -11.07 -3.19
N VAL A 261 23.49 -10.63 -2.39
CA VAL A 261 23.25 -10.05 -1.05
C VAL A 261 23.73 -8.61 -1.07
N THR A 262 22.80 -7.68 -0.85
CA THR A 262 23.12 -6.25 -0.88
C THR A 262 23.01 -5.64 0.50
N LEU A 263 24.13 -5.17 1.04
CA LEU A 263 24.24 -4.53 2.34
C LEU A 263 23.99 -3.03 2.20
N GLY A 264 23.27 -2.42 3.15
CA GLY A 264 22.95 -0.99 3.10
C GLY A 264 21.86 -0.61 2.08
N LYS A 265 21.13 -1.60 1.54
CA LYS A 265 19.84 -1.36 0.87
C LYS A 265 18.84 -0.78 1.87
N ASP A 266 17.84 -0.05 1.36
CA ASP A 266 16.70 0.44 2.14
C ASP A 266 16.15 -0.63 3.12
N PRO A 267 16.21 -0.39 4.44
CA PRO A 267 15.76 -1.35 5.43
C PRO A 267 14.23 -1.31 5.66
N PHE A 268 13.54 -0.29 5.16
CA PHE A 268 12.11 -0.07 5.38
C PHE A 268 11.23 -0.72 4.30
N ALA A 269 11.86 -1.26 3.24
CA ALA A 269 11.21 -1.77 2.04
C ALA A 269 10.13 -0.83 1.51
N ASN A 270 10.54 0.41 1.32
CA ASN A 270 9.76 1.46 0.71
C ASN A 270 9.46 1.16 -0.76
N ASP A 271 10.30 0.36 -1.43
CA ASP A 271 10.10 -0.03 -2.83
C ASP A 271 8.69 -0.61 -3.07
N PRO A 272 7.81 0.13 -3.77
CA PRO A 272 6.42 -0.26 -3.93
C PRO A 272 6.22 -1.10 -5.21
N GLN A 273 7.28 -1.53 -5.89
CA GLN A 273 7.20 -2.25 -7.16
C GLN A 273 6.33 -3.51 -7.07
N MET A 274 6.40 -4.27 -5.97
CA MET A 274 5.52 -5.42 -5.74
C MET A 274 4.03 -5.04 -5.79
N PHE A 275 3.69 -3.90 -5.20
CA PHE A 275 2.31 -3.43 -5.18
C PHE A 275 1.86 -2.95 -6.55
N TYR A 276 2.59 -2.03 -7.19
CA TYR A 276 2.14 -1.44 -8.46
C TYR A 276 2.27 -2.38 -9.65
N ASP A 277 3.37 -3.12 -9.78
CA ASP A 277 3.65 -3.93 -10.97
C ASP A 277 3.08 -5.34 -10.91
N VAL A 278 2.83 -5.87 -9.70
CA VAL A 278 2.26 -7.23 -9.52
C VAL A 278 0.81 -7.17 -9.02
N ILE A 279 0.57 -6.57 -7.86
CA ILE A 279 -0.75 -6.64 -7.20
C ILE A 279 -1.77 -5.74 -7.92
N GLN A 280 -1.50 -4.44 -8.02
CA GLN A 280 -2.46 -3.46 -8.53
C GLN A 280 -2.67 -3.56 -10.03
N ARG A 281 -1.61 -3.79 -10.82
CA ARG A 281 -1.69 -4.05 -12.26
C ARG A 281 -2.59 -5.25 -12.58
N ARG A 282 -2.54 -6.31 -11.77
CA ARG A 282 -3.43 -7.49 -11.90
C ARG A 282 -4.83 -7.27 -11.33
N ARG A 283 -5.22 -6.04 -10.99
CA ARG A 283 -6.62 -5.68 -10.73
C ARG A 283 -7.32 -5.09 -11.95
N ASN A 284 -6.59 -4.73 -13.00
CA ASN A 284 -7.17 -4.18 -14.23
C ASN A 284 -8.20 -5.14 -14.88
N TRP A 285 -7.92 -6.45 -14.91
CA TRP A 285 -8.84 -7.43 -15.50
C TRP A 285 -10.18 -7.53 -14.76
N ALA A 286 -10.21 -7.12 -13.49
CA ALA A 286 -11.37 -7.15 -12.62
C ALA A 286 -12.01 -5.75 -12.45
N ASN A 287 -11.53 -4.73 -13.17
CA ASN A 287 -11.92 -3.33 -12.99
C ASN A 287 -11.85 -2.88 -11.53
N ALA A 288 -10.74 -3.19 -10.86
CA ALA A 288 -10.60 -3.01 -9.41
C ALA A 288 -9.27 -2.38 -8.98
N SER A 289 -8.53 -1.78 -9.93
CA SER A 289 -7.41 -0.91 -9.58
C SER A 289 -7.97 0.32 -8.85
N PHE A 290 -7.36 0.75 -7.77
CA PHE A 290 -7.82 1.92 -7.02
C PHE A 290 -6.79 3.05 -7.09
N CYS A 291 -7.18 4.30 -6.82
CA CYS A 291 -6.23 5.40 -6.75
C CYS A 291 -5.46 5.38 -5.41
N CYS A 292 -4.23 5.87 -5.42
CA CYS A 292 -3.28 5.84 -4.29
C CYS A 292 -2.85 7.24 -3.85
N GLY A 293 -3.74 8.23 -4.00
CA GLY A 293 -3.55 9.58 -3.50
C GLY A 293 -2.63 10.49 -4.34
N ALA A 294 -1.68 9.95 -5.09
CA ALA A 294 -0.79 10.73 -5.95
C ALA A 294 -0.38 9.96 -7.22
N GLY A 295 0.09 10.70 -8.23
CA GLY A 295 0.44 10.14 -9.54
C GLY A 295 -0.79 9.56 -10.25
N SER A 296 -1.95 10.19 -10.04
CA SER A 296 -3.24 9.72 -10.54
C SER A 296 -3.96 10.82 -11.31
N ILE A 297 -4.61 10.44 -12.40
CA ILE A 297 -5.38 11.32 -13.27
C ILE A 297 -6.84 10.95 -13.12
N HIS A 298 -7.71 11.93 -12.90
CA HIS A 298 -9.14 11.75 -12.63
C HIS A 298 -9.96 12.52 -13.65
N ARG A 299 -11.05 11.93 -14.13
CA ARG A 299 -12.11 12.63 -14.86
C ARG A 299 -12.90 13.45 -13.85
N ARG A 300 -12.95 14.77 -14.04
CA ARG A 300 -13.68 15.67 -13.14
C ARG A 300 -15.16 15.31 -13.05
N GLU A 301 -15.78 15.07 -14.19
CA GLU A 301 -17.18 14.64 -14.28
C GLU A 301 -17.48 13.44 -13.36
N ALA A 302 -16.62 12.42 -13.38
CA ALA A 302 -16.81 11.22 -12.55
C ALA A 302 -16.77 11.55 -11.06
N VAL A 303 -15.77 12.32 -10.63
CA VAL A 303 -15.61 12.72 -9.24
C VAL A 303 -16.80 13.57 -8.78
N MET A 304 -17.21 14.55 -9.58
CA MET A 304 -18.30 15.48 -9.23
C MET A 304 -19.68 14.80 -9.26
N GLU A 305 -19.95 13.93 -10.23
CA GLU A 305 -21.19 13.16 -10.31
C GLU A 305 -21.34 12.23 -9.10
N ALA A 306 -20.27 11.51 -8.74
CA ALA A 306 -20.25 10.66 -7.56
C ALA A 306 -20.45 11.47 -6.26
N ALA A 307 -19.84 12.65 -6.17
CA ALA A 307 -20.00 13.57 -5.05
C ALA A 307 -21.45 14.03 -4.88
N LEU A 308 -22.09 14.48 -5.97
CA LEU A 308 -23.47 14.97 -5.98
C LEU A 308 -24.44 13.85 -5.58
N ARG A 309 -24.21 12.63 -6.06
CA ARG A 309 -25.01 11.47 -5.65
C ARG A 309 -24.84 11.15 -4.17
N SER A 310 -23.60 11.09 -3.68
CA SER A 310 -23.32 10.83 -2.26
C SER A 310 -23.94 11.91 -1.36
N TYR A 311 -23.84 13.17 -1.78
CA TYR A 311 -24.44 14.31 -1.09
C TYR A 311 -25.97 14.20 -1.01
N SER A 312 -26.63 13.93 -2.13
CA SER A 312 -28.09 13.73 -2.20
C SER A 312 -28.56 12.55 -1.33
N GLN A 313 -27.81 11.44 -1.34
CA GLN A 313 -28.10 10.27 -0.50
C GLN A 313 -27.97 10.60 0.99
N GLN A 314 -26.92 11.34 1.38
CA GLN A 314 -26.71 11.75 2.76
C GLN A 314 -27.85 12.64 3.27
N ILE A 315 -28.24 13.65 2.48
CA ILE A 315 -29.39 14.52 2.80
C ILE A 315 -30.66 13.69 2.99
N SER A 316 -30.92 12.73 2.10
CA SER A 316 -32.13 11.89 2.17
C SER A 316 -32.12 11.00 3.42
N GLN A 317 -30.98 10.39 3.76
CA GLN A 317 -30.85 9.53 4.94
C GLN A 317 -30.99 10.30 6.26
N GLU A 318 -30.40 11.49 6.34
CA GLU A 318 -30.48 12.35 7.51
C GLU A 318 -31.90 12.91 7.69
N HIS A 319 -32.54 13.32 6.60
CA HIS A 319 -33.95 13.72 6.58
C HIS A 319 -34.86 12.60 7.09
N ASP A 320 -34.72 11.37 6.57
CA ASP A 320 -35.46 10.19 7.02
C ASP A 320 -35.19 9.84 8.50
N ALA A 321 -33.97 10.06 8.99
CA ALA A 321 -33.60 9.78 10.38
C ALA A 321 -34.26 10.77 11.34
N ILE A 322 -34.17 12.07 11.05
CA ILE A 322 -34.79 13.13 11.85
C ILE A 322 -36.32 13.02 11.79
N GLU A 323 -36.90 12.75 10.62
CA GLU A 323 -38.35 12.59 10.48
C GLU A 323 -38.86 11.40 11.32
N ARG A 324 -38.13 10.27 11.33
CA ARG A 324 -38.44 9.14 12.23
C ARG A 324 -38.38 9.53 13.71
N GLN A 325 -37.44 10.39 14.10
CA GLN A 325 -37.33 10.87 15.47
C GLN A 325 -38.49 11.80 15.84
N ILE A 326 -38.88 12.73 14.96
CA ILE A 326 -40.04 13.61 15.14
C ILE A 326 -41.30 12.77 15.32
N ARG A 327 -41.59 11.84 14.39
CA ARG A 327 -42.76 10.94 14.48
C ARG A 327 -42.79 10.14 15.78
N LYS A 328 -41.62 9.69 16.27
CA LYS A 328 -41.51 8.96 17.54
C LYS A 328 -41.83 9.85 18.75
N GLN A 329 -41.47 11.13 18.70
CA GLN A 329 -41.72 12.09 19.78
C GLN A 329 -43.14 12.65 19.77
N THR A 330 -43.67 13.03 18.60
CA THR A 330 -45.01 13.61 18.45
C THR A 330 -46.12 12.55 18.42
N LYS A 331 -45.76 11.28 18.17
CA LYS A 331 -46.69 10.15 17.93
C LYS A 331 -47.59 10.34 16.70
N GLU A 332 -47.22 11.24 15.80
CA GLU A 332 -47.92 11.46 14.55
C GLU A 332 -47.53 10.41 13.49
N LYS A 333 -48.46 10.10 12.59
CA LYS A 333 -48.20 9.13 11.50
C LYS A 333 -47.31 9.70 10.40
N GLN A 334 -47.40 11.01 10.16
CA GLN A 334 -46.67 11.73 9.11
C GLN A 334 -46.31 13.12 9.63
N VAL A 335 -45.14 13.62 9.27
CA VAL A 335 -44.75 15.00 9.56
C VAL A 335 -45.39 15.91 8.51
N GLU A 336 -45.85 17.08 8.92
CA GLU A 336 -46.42 18.07 8.02
C GLU A 336 -45.44 18.43 6.89
N SER A 337 -45.94 18.59 5.66
CA SER A 337 -45.12 18.81 4.47
C SER A 337 -44.29 20.10 4.55
N SER A 338 -44.84 21.15 5.19
CA SER A 338 -44.16 22.42 5.44
C SER A 338 -42.90 22.23 6.29
N ILE A 339 -43.03 21.50 7.40
CA ILE A 339 -41.94 21.17 8.33
C ILE A 339 -40.91 20.27 7.64
N SER A 340 -41.37 19.24 6.93
CA SER A 340 -40.50 18.31 6.22
C SER A 340 -39.66 19.00 5.13
N ASN A 341 -40.25 19.97 4.42
CA ASN A 341 -39.53 20.76 3.42
C ASN A 341 -38.51 21.72 4.05
N ASN A 342 -38.87 22.40 5.14
CA ASN A 342 -37.94 23.28 5.85
C ASN A 342 -36.76 22.49 6.43
N LEU A 343 -37.03 21.34 7.05
CA LEU A 343 -36.01 20.42 7.54
C LEU A 343 -35.06 20.00 6.42
N ARG A 344 -35.58 19.66 5.24
CA ARG A 344 -34.74 19.30 4.10
C ARG A 344 -33.83 20.45 3.67
N GLN A 345 -34.32 21.69 3.68
CA GLN A 345 -33.50 22.86 3.37
C GLN A 345 -32.39 23.06 4.41
N GLU A 346 -32.71 22.94 5.70
CA GLU A 346 -31.74 23.03 6.80
C GLU A 346 -30.63 21.98 6.65
N ILE A 347 -31.00 20.71 6.41
CA ILE A 347 -30.04 19.61 6.18
C ILE A 347 -29.16 19.88 4.96
N ILE A 348 -29.70 20.47 3.88
CA ILE A 348 -28.90 20.83 2.70
C ILE A 348 -27.81 21.84 3.08
N PHE A 349 -28.12 22.86 3.88
CA PHE A 349 -27.14 23.85 4.31
C PHE A 349 -26.11 23.29 5.31
N ASP A 350 -26.52 22.36 6.17
CA ASP A 350 -25.65 21.74 7.17
C ASP A 350 -24.79 20.60 6.61
N THR A 351 -25.25 19.93 5.56
CA THR A 351 -24.50 18.85 4.92
C THR A 351 -23.39 19.44 4.06
N GLU A 352 -22.16 18.97 4.27
CA GLU A 352 -21.02 19.41 3.49
C GLU A 352 -20.91 18.63 2.16
N PHE A 353 -20.72 19.34 1.05
CA PHE A 353 -20.46 18.72 -0.25
C PHE A 353 -18.98 18.31 -0.37
N THR A 354 -18.71 16.99 -0.46
CA THR A 354 -17.35 16.45 -0.44
C THR A 354 -17.04 15.60 -1.69
N PRO A 355 -16.34 16.15 -2.70
CA PRO A 355 -15.89 15.39 -3.87
C PRO A 355 -14.95 14.23 -3.55
N TYR A 356 -14.04 14.47 -2.60
CA TYR A 356 -13.23 13.45 -1.97
C TYR A 356 -13.69 13.31 -0.52
N LYS A 357 -13.99 12.09 -0.08
CA LYS A 357 -14.49 11.88 1.28
C LYS A 357 -13.43 12.27 2.32
N PHE A 358 -13.84 12.98 3.37
CA PHE A 358 -12.95 13.40 4.45
C PHE A 358 -12.56 12.22 5.34
N HIS A 359 -11.55 11.50 4.89
CA HIS A 359 -11.06 10.27 5.50
C HIS A 359 -9.54 10.17 5.33
N VAL A 360 -8.85 9.47 6.23
CA VAL A 360 -7.37 9.31 6.18
C VAL A 360 -6.89 8.47 4.99
N SER A 361 -7.82 7.79 4.33
CA SER A 361 -7.60 7.02 3.10
C SER A 361 -8.68 7.42 2.10
N GLU A 362 -8.76 8.72 1.82
CA GLU A 362 -9.71 9.33 0.88
C GLU A 362 -9.59 8.74 -0.52
N ASP A 363 -8.38 8.32 -0.88
CA ASP A 363 -8.02 7.75 -2.18
C ASP A 363 -8.76 6.43 -2.47
N ILE A 364 -8.49 5.38 -1.70
CA ILE A 364 -9.18 4.10 -1.84
C ILE A 364 -10.68 4.24 -1.59
N TYR A 365 -11.07 5.18 -0.71
CA TYR A 365 -12.48 5.48 -0.46
C TYR A 365 -13.17 6.01 -1.72
N THR A 366 -12.57 6.99 -2.40
CA THR A 366 -13.12 7.57 -3.63
C THR A 366 -13.27 6.51 -4.71
N SER A 367 -12.29 5.61 -4.81
CA SER A 367 -12.36 4.46 -5.73
C SER A 367 -13.54 3.53 -5.41
N LEU A 368 -13.84 3.30 -4.14
CA LEU A 368 -14.99 2.50 -3.69
C LEU A 368 -16.34 3.18 -3.93
N ILE A 369 -16.40 4.51 -3.92
CA ILE A 369 -17.59 5.25 -4.29
C ILE A 369 -17.83 5.10 -5.78
N LEU A 370 -16.83 5.42 -6.61
CA LEU A 370 -16.94 5.38 -8.06
C LEU A 370 -17.24 3.99 -8.60
N HIS A 371 -16.53 2.94 -8.15
CA HIS A 371 -16.84 1.57 -8.56
C HIS A 371 -18.17 1.05 -8.01
N GLY A 372 -18.69 1.65 -6.93
CA GLY A 372 -19.97 1.31 -6.32
C GLY A 372 -21.15 2.08 -6.87
N ASP A 373 -20.93 2.93 -7.87
CA ASP A 373 -21.99 3.69 -8.53
C ASP A 373 -22.94 2.73 -9.28
N THR A 374 -24.24 2.90 -9.05
CA THR A 374 -25.29 2.05 -9.60
C THR A 374 -25.81 2.55 -10.95
N GLU A 375 -25.60 3.81 -11.28
CA GLU A 375 -26.10 4.43 -12.51
C GLU A 375 -25.02 4.46 -13.59
N ARG A 376 -23.76 4.75 -13.21
CA ARG A 376 -22.61 4.61 -14.11
C ARG A 376 -21.68 3.51 -13.63
N GLN A 377 -21.21 2.68 -14.56
CA GLN A 377 -20.28 1.58 -14.26
C GLN A 377 -18.84 2.04 -14.47
N TRP A 378 -18.42 3.00 -13.66
CA TRP A 378 -17.09 3.60 -13.77
C TRP A 378 -15.97 2.56 -13.79
N ARG A 379 -14.99 2.80 -14.65
CA ARG A 379 -13.80 1.99 -14.86
C ARG A 379 -12.56 2.69 -14.33
N SER A 380 -11.61 1.86 -13.91
CA SER A 380 -10.30 2.28 -13.44
C SER A 380 -9.20 1.55 -14.21
N ILE A 381 -8.06 2.22 -14.37
CA ILE A 381 -6.91 1.66 -15.06
C ILE A 381 -5.65 1.92 -14.24
N GLN A 382 -4.91 0.86 -13.91
CA GLN A 382 -3.50 0.94 -13.53
C GLN A 382 -2.65 0.98 -14.80
N HIS A 383 -2.06 2.13 -15.09
CA HIS A 383 -1.03 2.26 -16.12
C HIS A 383 0.24 1.52 -15.66
N PRO A 384 0.89 0.71 -16.50
CA PRO A 384 2.02 -0.12 -16.07
C PRO A 384 3.34 0.64 -15.94
N GLN A 385 3.53 1.75 -16.68
CA GLN A 385 4.80 2.48 -16.67
C GLN A 385 4.81 3.59 -15.62
N VAL A 386 5.97 3.81 -14.99
CA VAL A 386 6.17 4.90 -14.03
C VAL A 386 6.13 6.24 -14.78
N GLU A 387 5.25 7.14 -14.36
CA GLU A 387 5.10 8.50 -14.94
C GLU A 387 5.37 9.61 -13.93
N SER A 388 5.82 9.28 -12.72
CA SER A 388 6.23 10.25 -11.71
C SER A 388 7.26 9.64 -10.77
N LYS A 389 8.08 10.49 -10.15
CA LYS A 389 9.02 10.11 -9.09
C LYS A 389 8.71 10.87 -7.80
N MET A 390 9.04 10.28 -6.66
CA MET A 390 8.73 10.83 -5.34
C MET A 390 9.76 10.43 -4.30
N LEU A 391 9.66 11.01 -3.10
CA LEU A 391 10.58 10.73 -2.00
C LEU A 391 10.02 9.66 -1.06
N SER A 392 10.89 8.78 -0.60
CA SER A 392 10.54 7.77 0.40
C SER A 392 10.52 8.35 1.82
N PRO A 393 9.87 7.68 2.79
CA PRO A 393 10.07 7.97 4.21
C PRO A 393 11.53 7.81 4.62
N GLN A 394 12.10 8.85 5.23
CA GLN A 394 13.53 8.92 5.54
C GLN A 394 13.94 8.28 6.86
N ASP A 395 12.97 7.99 7.73
CA ASP A 395 13.20 7.46 9.08
C ASP A 395 12.07 6.51 9.52
N LEU A 396 12.36 5.70 10.55
CA LEU A 396 11.45 4.67 11.03
C LEU A 396 10.15 5.23 11.61
N GLN A 397 10.17 6.42 12.22
CA GLN A 397 8.99 7.03 12.81
C GLN A 397 8.02 7.50 11.73
N SER A 398 8.52 8.27 10.75
CA SER A 398 7.75 8.73 9.60
C SER A 398 7.16 7.55 8.82
N TRP A 399 7.97 6.51 8.62
CA TRP A 399 7.56 5.25 8.01
C TRP A 399 6.43 4.55 8.80
N THR A 400 6.57 4.43 10.12
CA THR A 400 5.58 3.79 11.00
C THR A 400 4.25 4.55 11.00
N VAL A 401 4.29 5.88 11.05
CA VAL A 401 3.10 6.75 11.02
C VAL A 401 2.34 6.55 9.71
N GLN A 402 3.04 6.52 8.58
CA GLN A 402 2.42 6.31 7.27
C GLN A 402 1.73 4.95 7.17
N ARG A 403 2.40 3.87 7.59
CA ARG A 403 1.81 2.52 7.60
C ARG A 403 0.64 2.40 8.56
N PHE A 404 0.70 3.07 9.71
CA PHE A 404 -0.42 3.14 10.66
C PHE A 404 -1.65 3.82 10.03
N LYS A 405 -1.47 4.95 9.34
CA LYS A 405 -2.55 5.65 8.62
C LYS A 405 -3.19 4.76 7.56
N TYR A 406 -2.38 4.07 6.76
CA TYR A 406 -2.87 3.15 5.72
C TYR A 406 -3.65 1.96 6.29
N SER A 407 -3.11 1.32 7.32
CA SER A 407 -3.79 0.19 7.96
C SER A 407 -5.06 0.63 8.69
N GLY A 408 -4.98 1.72 9.47
CA GLY A 408 -6.10 2.27 10.21
C GLY A 408 -7.26 2.68 9.31
N GLY A 409 -6.98 3.45 8.25
CA GLY A 409 -8.02 3.86 7.31
C GLY A 409 -8.61 2.68 6.53
N SER A 410 -7.80 1.69 6.15
CA SER A 410 -8.33 0.48 5.49
C SER A 410 -9.27 -0.31 6.40
N ILE A 411 -8.89 -0.48 7.68
CA ILE A 411 -9.72 -1.20 8.66
C ILE A 411 -11.00 -0.41 8.96
N ASP A 412 -10.91 0.91 9.08
CA ASP A 412 -12.07 1.79 9.32
C ASP A 412 -13.12 1.65 8.20
N ILE A 413 -12.70 1.74 6.94
CA ILE A 413 -13.56 1.53 5.77
C ILE A 413 -14.21 0.14 5.81
N PHE A 414 -13.43 -0.90 6.13
CA PHE A 414 -13.93 -2.26 6.18
C PHE A 414 -14.99 -2.47 7.26
N MET A 415 -14.79 -1.89 8.45
CA MET A 415 -15.68 -2.07 9.60
C MET A 415 -16.94 -1.20 9.50
N ASN A 416 -16.83 0.03 9.02
CA ASN A 416 -17.92 1.01 9.03
C ASN A 416 -18.76 1.00 7.75
N ASP A 417 -18.13 0.84 6.58
CA ASP A 417 -18.83 0.93 5.28
C ASP A 417 -18.89 -0.41 4.52
N ASN A 418 -18.03 -1.36 4.89
CA ASN A 418 -17.93 -2.73 4.38
C ASN A 418 -18.18 -2.88 2.85
N PRO A 419 -17.12 -2.79 2.04
CA PRO A 419 -17.19 -2.91 0.58
C PRO A 419 -17.81 -4.21 0.05
N LEU A 420 -17.83 -5.29 0.83
CA LEU A 420 -18.39 -6.57 0.39
C LEU A 420 -19.92 -6.50 0.22
N PHE A 421 -20.60 -5.65 1.01
CA PHE A 421 -22.05 -5.51 0.98
C PHE A 421 -22.54 -4.30 0.17
N LYS A 422 -21.62 -3.46 -0.30
CA LYS A 422 -21.97 -2.31 -1.14
C LYS A 422 -22.64 -2.74 -2.45
N LYS A 423 -23.66 -2.00 -2.88
CA LYS A 423 -24.35 -2.19 -4.18
C LYS A 423 -23.48 -1.61 -5.32
N GLY A 424 -23.86 -1.88 -6.57
CA GLY A 424 -23.16 -1.37 -7.77
C GLY A 424 -21.90 -2.16 -8.16
N MET A 425 -21.10 -2.62 -7.19
CA MET A 425 -19.87 -3.38 -7.49
C MET A 425 -20.12 -4.83 -7.93
N SER A 426 -19.37 -5.27 -8.93
CA SER A 426 -19.29 -6.68 -9.34
C SER A 426 -18.65 -7.56 -8.26
N LEU A 427 -18.94 -8.87 -8.29
CA LEU A 427 -18.33 -9.83 -7.37
C LEU A 427 -16.79 -9.81 -7.44
N LYS A 428 -16.23 -9.62 -8.65
CA LYS A 428 -14.77 -9.55 -8.85
C LYS A 428 -14.17 -8.35 -8.13
N GLN A 429 -14.79 -7.17 -8.24
CA GLN A 429 -14.37 -5.96 -7.53
C GLN A 429 -14.44 -6.16 -6.02
N LYS A 430 -15.56 -6.72 -5.52
CA LYS A 430 -15.74 -7.02 -4.09
C LYS A 430 -14.64 -7.93 -3.55
N ILE A 431 -14.28 -8.99 -4.28
CA ILE A 431 -13.18 -9.89 -3.88
C ILE A 431 -11.83 -9.15 -3.87
N MET A 432 -11.55 -8.30 -4.86
CA MET A 432 -10.29 -7.54 -4.94
C MET A 432 -10.13 -6.53 -3.79
N TYR A 433 -11.21 -5.79 -3.49
CA TYR A 433 -11.26 -4.92 -2.32
C TYR A 433 -11.15 -5.73 -1.03
N GLY A 434 -11.94 -6.80 -0.91
CA GLY A 434 -11.91 -7.75 0.20
C GLY A 434 -10.51 -8.29 0.49
N ALA A 435 -9.72 -8.65 -0.54
CA ALA A 435 -8.34 -9.09 -0.39
C ALA A 435 -7.44 -8.04 0.29
N SER A 436 -7.68 -6.76 0.00
CA SER A 436 -6.91 -5.62 0.56
C SER A 436 -7.25 -5.39 2.03
N PHE A 437 -8.52 -5.55 2.39
CA PHE A 437 -8.96 -5.39 3.78
C PHE A 437 -8.63 -6.61 4.62
N TRP A 438 -8.76 -7.81 4.07
CA TRP A 438 -8.40 -9.06 4.73
C TRP A 438 -6.92 -9.09 5.13
N SER A 439 -6.03 -8.62 4.25
CA SER A 439 -4.59 -8.56 4.56
C SER A 439 -4.27 -7.64 5.74
N ASN A 440 -5.07 -6.60 6.00
CA ASN A 440 -4.90 -5.72 7.16
C ASN A 440 -5.31 -6.40 8.48
N LEU A 441 -6.22 -7.37 8.46
CA LEU A 441 -6.62 -8.15 9.65
C LEU A 441 -5.59 -9.22 10.04
N SER A 442 -4.55 -9.40 9.23
CA SER A 442 -3.56 -10.46 9.43
C SER A 442 -2.78 -10.40 10.73
N ALA A 443 -2.70 -9.23 11.35
CA ALA A 443 -2.09 -9.08 12.66
C ALA A 443 -2.67 -10.05 13.70
N ILE A 444 -3.96 -10.40 13.58
CA ILE A 444 -4.64 -11.32 14.51
C ILE A 444 -3.99 -12.71 14.48
N TRP A 445 -3.85 -13.31 13.29
CA TRP A 445 -3.30 -14.66 13.17
C TRP A 445 -1.77 -14.69 13.11
N ASN A 446 -1.13 -13.60 12.67
CA ASN A 446 0.34 -13.49 12.71
C ASN A 446 0.86 -13.59 14.15
N VAL A 447 0.18 -12.99 15.14
CA VAL A 447 0.57 -13.14 16.56
C VAL A 447 0.53 -14.61 16.99
N ILE A 448 -0.47 -15.38 16.52
CA ILE A 448 -0.58 -16.82 16.82
C ILE A 448 0.57 -17.60 16.18
N PHE A 449 0.91 -17.31 14.91
CA PHE A 449 2.04 -17.94 14.24
C PHE A 449 3.39 -17.59 14.88
N LEU A 450 3.55 -16.36 15.36
CA LEU A 450 4.76 -15.94 16.08
C LEU A 450 4.87 -16.63 17.45
N ALA A 451 3.74 -16.79 18.16
CA ALA A 451 3.71 -17.44 19.47
C ALA A 451 3.83 -18.97 19.40
N CYS A 452 3.38 -19.61 18.32
CA CYS A 452 3.29 -21.06 18.21
C CYS A 452 4.61 -21.80 18.51
N PRO A 453 5.75 -21.48 17.85
CA PRO A 453 7.03 -22.13 18.18
C PRO A 453 7.46 -21.87 19.62
N ILE A 454 7.25 -20.65 20.14
CA ILE A 454 7.63 -20.27 21.52
C ILE A 454 6.86 -21.12 22.54
N VAL A 455 5.54 -21.26 22.36
CA VAL A 455 4.69 -22.08 23.23
C VAL A 455 5.12 -23.54 23.18
N TYR A 456 5.34 -24.10 21.99
CA TYR A 456 5.84 -25.48 21.86
C TYR A 456 7.18 -25.67 22.58
N PHE A 457 8.12 -24.74 22.39
CA PHE A 457 9.43 -24.81 23.02
C PHE A 457 9.39 -24.73 24.55
N LEU A 458 8.53 -23.88 25.12
CA LEU A 458 8.46 -23.72 26.58
C LEU A 458 7.65 -24.82 27.27
N THR A 459 6.67 -25.41 26.58
CA THR A 459 5.70 -26.33 27.21
C THR A 459 5.89 -27.78 26.79
N SER A 460 6.62 -28.05 25.70
CA SER A 460 6.66 -29.35 25.02
C SER A 460 5.30 -29.84 24.49
N ILE A 461 4.26 -29.00 24.51
CA ILE A 461 2.91 -29.36 24.06
C ILE A 461 2.80 -29.07 22.56
N ALA A 462 2.46 -30.08 21.76
CA ALA A 462 2.20 -29.92 20.33
C ALA A 462 0.78 -29.39 20.07
N PRO A 463 0.58 -28.47 19.11
CA PRO A 463 -0.76 -28.02 18.71
C PRO A 463 -1.45 -29.01 17.75
N VAL A 464 -0.74 -30.04 17.31
CA VAL A 464 -1.24 -31.16 16.50
C VAL A 464 -1.16 -32.44 17.32
N SER A 465 -2.04 -33.40 17.05
CA SER A 465 -2.11 -34.68 17.77
C SER A 465 -0.77 -35.46 17.73
N ALA A 466 -0.07 -35.44 16.59
CA ALA A 466 1.29 -35.94 16.46
C ALA A 466 2.05 -35.29 15.30
N TYR A 467 3.38 -35.18 15.43
CA TYR A 467 4.29 -34.83 14.33
C TYR A 467 4.78 -36.09 13.60
N ASP A 468 3.82 -36.86 13.08
CA ASP A 468 4.07 -38.12 12.38
C ASP A 468 4.19 -37.94 10.86
N THR A 469 4.45 -39.02 10.13
CA THR A 469 4.52 -38.99 8.67
C THR A 469 3.22 -38.47 8.04
N THR A 470 2.07 -38.72 8.68
CA THR A 470 0.76 -38.25 8.23
C THR A 470 0.71 -36.73 8.20
N PHE A 471 1.18 -36.06 9.26
CA PHE A 471 1.29 -34.60 9.29
C PHE A 471 2.09 -34.06 8.10
N TYR A 472 3.29 -34.59 7.86
CA TYR A 472 4.17 -34.09 6.80
C TYR A 472 3.59 -34.34 5.40
N MET A 473 2.88 -35.45 5.18
CA MET A 473 2.23 -35.75 3.91
C MET A 473 1.12 -34.75 3.55
N HIS A 474 0.41 -34.19 4.54
CA HIS A 474 -0.59 -33.16 4.28
C HIS A 474 0.04 -31.76 4.21
N PHE A 475 0.99 -31.48 5.10
CA PHE A 475 1.56 -30.14 5.27
C PHE A 475 2.56 -29.75 4.17
N LEU A 476 3.54 -30.61 3.85
CA LEU A 476 4.64 -30.25 2.95
C LEU A 476 4.18 -29.96 1.51
N PRO A 477 3.30 -30.77 0.87
CA PRO A 477 2.86 -30.48 -0.49
C PRO A 477 2.14 -29.13 -0.58
N PHE A 478 1.33 -28.78 0.42
CA PHE A 478 0.68 -27.48 0.50
C PHE A 478 1.70 -26.35 0.57
N VAL A 479 2.62 -26.38 1.54
CA VAL A 479 3.60 -25.29 1.73
C VAL A 479 4.55 -25.15 0.53
N ILE A 480 5.05 -26.27 -0.02
CA ILE A 480 5.95 -26.24 -1.18
C ILE A 480 5.23 -25.65 -2.39
N THR A 481 4.00 -26.07 -2.65
CA THR A 481 3.23 -25.54 -3.79
C THR A 481 2.89 -24.06 -3.59
N ALA A 482 2.62 -23.62 -2.36
CA ALA A 482 2.43 -22.20 -2.04
C ALA A 482 3.69 -21.36 -2.35
N GLU A 483 4.87 -21.83 -1.99
CA GLU A 483 6.14 -21.14 -2.27
C GLU A 483 6.45 -21.11 -3.77
N LEU A 484 6.23 -22.21 -4.49
CA LEU A 484 6.38 -22.26 -5.94
C LEU A 484 5.38 -21.33 -6.66
N ALA A 485 4.12 -21.33 -6.23
CA ALA A 485 3.10 -20.43 -6.78
C ALA A 485 3.47 -18.97 -6.52
N MET A 486 3.95 -18.61 -5.33
CA MET A 486 4.41 -17.26 -5.04
C MET A 486 5.60 -16.87 -5.92
N MET A 487 6.61 -17.74 -6.03
CA MET A 487 7.81 -17.51 -6.85
C MET A 487 7.45 -17.23 -8.31
N VAL A 488 6.57 -18.05 -8.91
CA VAL A 488 6.11 -17.85 -10.30
C VAL A 488 5.20 -16.62 -10.41
N GLY A 489 4.33 -16.42 -9.43
CA GLY A 489 3.36 -15.32 -9.40
C GLY A 489 4.01 -13.94 -9.32
N THR A 490 5.11 -13.81 -8.58
CA THR A 490 5.84 -12.54 -8.41
C THR A 490 7.16 -12.52 -9.19
N TRP A 491 7.28 -13.33 -10.24
CA TRP A 491 8.52 -13.49 -10.97
C TRP A 491 9.12 -12.16 -11.44
N GLY A 492 10.42 -11.99 -11.21
CA GLY A 492 11.16 -10.75 -11.53
C GLY A 492 11.17 -9.73 -10.39
N ILE A 493 10.37 -9.91 -9.34
CA ILE A 493 10.32 -9.03 -8.16
C ILE A 493 10.48 -9.87 -6.90
N ALA A 494 11.37 -9.45 -6.00
CA ALA A 494 11.71 -10.21 -4.80
C ALA A 494 10.54 -10.26 -3.79
N GLY A 495 9.79 -11.37 -3.77
CA GLY A 495 8.64 -11.54 -2.87
C GLY A 495 8.98 -11.70 -1.39
N TYR A 496 10.21 -12.12 -1.07
CA TYR A 496 10.63 -12.36 0.31
C TYR A 496 10.58 -11.10 1.17
N GLN A 497 11.03 -9.94 0.65
CA GLN A 497 10.97 -8.67 1.38
C GLN A 497 9.53 -8.28 1.72
N GLY A 498 8.56 -8.52 0.82
CA GLY A 498 7.14 -8.30 1.12
C GLY A 498 6.63 -9.18 2.27
N LYS A 499 7.02 -10.47 2.28
CA LYS A 499 6.61 -11.44 3.32
C LYS A 499 7.16 -11.09 4.71
N THR A 500 8.45 -10.78 4.81
CA THR A 500 9.09 -10.47 6.10
C THR A 500 8.52 -9.20 6.72
N ASN A 501 8.24 -8.20 5.89
CA ASN A 501 7.58 -6.96 6.31
C ASN A 501 6.14 -7.19 6.75
N PHE A 502 5.38 -7.96 5.99
CA PHE A 502 4.02 -8.33 6.38
C PHE A 502 3.95 -8.97 7.78
N LEU A 503 4.94 -9.79 8.14
CA LEU A 503 5.02 -10.41 9.46
C LEU A 503 5.52 -9.43 10.54
N SER A 504 6.57 -8.65 10.27
CA SER A 504 7.18 -7.75 11.27
C SER A 504 6.35 -6.50 11.59
N PHE A 505 5.35 -6.18 10.76
CA PHE A 505 4.46 -5.02 10.95
C PHE A 505 3.25 -5.32 11.85
N PHE A 506 3.15 -6.54 12.39
CA PHE A 506 2.04 -6.95 13.24
C PHE A 506 1.71 -5.97 14.38
N PRO A 507 2.65 -5.30 15.08
CA PRO A 507 2.29 -4.41 16.19
C PRO A 507 1.57 -3.15 15.72
N VAL A 508 1.97 -2.62 14.55
CA VAL A 508 1.37 -1.42 13.95
C VAL A 508 -0.05 -1.72 13.50
N ASN A 509 -0.23 -2.83 12.77
CA ASN A 509 -1.54 -3.28 12.29
C ASN A 509 -2.47 -3.62 13.47
N LEU A 510 -1.96 -4.25 14.54
CA LEU A 510 -2.74 -4.56 15.73
C LEU A 510 -3.17 -3.29 16.47
N LYS A 511 -2.29 -2.30 16.58
CA LYS A 511 -2.61 -0.98 17.16
C LYS A 511 -3.66 -0.25 16.32
N ALA A 512 -3.56 -0.30 15.00
CA ALA A 512 -4.53 0.28 14.08
C ALA A 512 -5.91 -0.37 14.26
N LEU A 513 -5.96 -1.71 14.22
CA LEU A 513 -7.17 -2.49 14.46
C LEU A 513 -7.81 -2.14 15.80
N TRP A 514 -7.03 -2.13 16.87
CA TRP A 514 -7.51 -1.80 18.21
C TRP A 514 -8.06 -0.37 18.33
N THR A 515 -7.47 0.57 17.59
CA THR A 515 -7.92 1.97 17.59
C THR A 515 -9.29 2.10 16.92
N VAL A 516 -9.47 1.47 15.76
CA VAL A 516 -10.75 1.44 15.04
C VAL A 516 -11.83 0.73 15.85
N LEU A 517 -11.52 -0.43 16.45
CA LEU A 517 -12.48 -1.18 17.28
C LEU A 517 -12.97 -0.39 18.51
N ARG A 518 -12.19 0.59 18.98
CA ARG A 518 -12.59 1.50 20.07
C ARG A 518 -13.42 2.70 19.60
N GLY A 519 -13.75 2.78 18.31
CA GLY A 519 -14.47 3.91 17.72
C GLY A 519 -13.66 5.22 17.72
N LYS A 520 -12.33 5.15 17.92
CA LYS A 520 -11.49 6.34 17.89
C LYS A 520 -11.15 6.68 16.44
N LYS A 521 -11.40 7.93 16.04
CA LYS A 521 -10.97 8.43 14.74
C LYS A 521 -9.45 8.30 14.62
N ILE A 522 -8.98 7.78 13.49
CA ILE A 522 -7.56 7.72 13.17
C ILE A 522 -7.06 9.14 12.90
N SER A 523 -6.53 9.79 13.93
CA SER A 523 -5.85 11.08 13.81
C SER A 523 -4.39 10.90 14.21
N PHE A 524 -3.48 11.12 13.27
CA PHE A 524 -2.08 11.39 13.57
C PHE A 524 -1.73 12.73 12.92
N PRO A 525 -0.90 13.58 13.56
CA PRO A 525 -0.38 14.77 12.92
C PRO A 525 0.28 14.44 11.56
N THR A 526 0.47 15.46 10.72
CA THR A 526 1.09 15.30 9.40
C THR A 526 2.38 14.49 9.51
N THR A 527 2.61 13.65 8.52
CA THR A 527 3.79 12.79 8.53
C THR A 527 5.00 13.71 8.38
N PRO A 528 5.94 13.74 9.33
CA PRO A 528 7.11 14.61 9.20
C PRO A 528 7.84 14.26 7.91
N LYS A 529 7.99 15.25 7.01
CA LYS A 529 8.80 15.10 5.80
C LYS A 529 10.28 15.42 6.07
N ASN A 530 10.54 16.09 7.18
CA ASN A 530 11.89 16.37 7.67
C ASN A 530 12.44 15.19 8.49
N ARG A 531 13.68 14.80 8.17
CA ARG A 531 14.39 13.68 8.82
C ARG A 531 14.51 13.92 10.32
N GLN A 532 14.00 12.99 11.11
CA GLN A 532 14.32 12.94 12.54
C GLN A 532 15.63 12.16 12.76
N GLN A 533 16.62 12.78 13.40
CA GLN A 533 17.89 12.12 13.73
C GLN A 533 17.74 11.33 15.05
N GLY A 534 17.95 10.02 15.04
CA GLY A 534 17.95 9.22 16.26
C GLY A 534 17.82 7.71 16.05
N ARG A 535 18.00 6.95 17.15
CA ARG A 535 17.69 5.51 17.22
C ARG A 535 16.25 5.33 17.71
N PHE A 536 15.42 4.64 16.92
CA PHE A 536 13.99 4.47 17.22
C PHE A 536 13.68 3.13 17.90
N LEU A 537 14.49 2.73 18.89
CA LEU A 537 14.38 1.41 19.53
C LEU A 537 13.03 1.17 20.21
N HIS A 538 12.39 2.24 20.71
CA HIS A 538 11.09 2.16 21.36
C HIS A 538 9.97 1.70 20.39
N LEU A 539 10.12 1.93 19.09
CA LEU A 539 9.15 1.49 18.08
C LEU A 539 9.24 -0.01 17.77
N VAL A 540 10.37 -0.65 18.08
CA VAL A 540 10.66 -2.05 17.73
C VAL A 540 10.73 -3.00 18.93
N ILE A 541 10.28 -2.56 20.11
CA ILE A 541 10.24 -3.38 21.34
C ILE A 541 9.50 -4.71 21.11
N PRO A 542 8.31 -4.77 20.48
CA PRO A 542 7.62 -6.03 20.25
C PRO A 542 8.43 -7.01 19.39
N GLN A 543 9.11 -6.52 18.36
CA GLN A 543 9.95 -7.32 17.47
C GLN A 543 11.19 -7.85 18.19
N MET A 544 11.85 -7.02 19.00
CA MET A 544 12.96 -7.45 19.86
C MET A 544 12.53 -8.51 20.87
N ALA A 545 11.34 -8.36 21.47
CA ALA A 545 10.80 -9.33 22.41
C ALA A 545 10.54 -10.68 21.73
N VAL A 546 9.91 -10.70 20.54
CA VAL A 546 9.69 -11.93 19.77
C VAL A 546 11.01 -12.61 19.43
N LEU A 547 12.02 -11.85 18.99
CA LEU A 547 13.34 -12.38 18.66
C LEU A 547 14.02 -13.00 19.90
N ALA A 548 14.08 -12.26 21.01
CA ALA A 548 14.74 -12.71 22.24
C ALA A 548 14.04 -13.92 22.86
N LEU A 549 12.70 -13.90 22.92
CA LEU A 549 11.91 -15.01 23.45
C LEU A 549 12.06 -16.26 22.57
N SER A 550 12.00 -16.12 21.24
CA SER A 550 12.17 -17.25 20.31
C SER A 550 13.54 -17.89 20.46
N LEU A 551 14.60 -17.08 20.56
CA LEU A 551 15.96 -17.58 20.72
C LEU A 551 16.14 -18.29 22.07
N ALA A 552 15.69 -17.67 23.16
CA ALA A 552 15.78 -18.24 24.50
C ALA A 552 14.97 -19.54 24.64
N SER A 553 13.73 -19.56 24.15
CA SER A 553 12.88 -20.75 24.21
C SER A 553 13.42 -21.88 23.34
N MET A 554 13.93 -21.57 22.13
CA MET A 554 14.53 -22.56 21.25
C MET A 554 15.77 -23.19 21.90
N GLY A 555 16.65 -22.38 22.48
CA GLY A 555 17.82 -22.86 23.22
C GLY A 555 17.43 -23.75 24.41
N PHE A 556 16.42 -23.33 25.18
CA PHE A 556 15.87 -24.12 26.28
C PHE A 556 15.35 -25.49 25.81
N ALA A 557 14.55 -25.53 24.74
CA ALA A 557 13.97 -26.78 24.24
C ALA A 557 15.03 -27.77 23.73
N TRP A 558 16.05 -27.29 23.00
CA TRP A 558 17.17 -28.14 22.56
C TRP A 558 18.04 -28.64 23.71
N TYR A 559 18.24 -27.82 24.74
CA TYR A 559 18.91 -28.24 25.97
C TYR A 559 18.10 -29.28 26.73
N ALA A 560 16.80 -29.05 26.93
CA ALA A 560 15.89 -29.96 27.60
C ALA A 560 15.79 -31.31 26.88
N TYR A 561 15.76 -31.31 25.54
CA TYR A 561 15.79 -32.52 24.73
C TYR A 561 17.11 -33.30 24.86
N SER A 562 18.26 -32.61 24.81
CA SER A 562 19.57 -33.29 24.89
C SER A 562 19.84 -33.88 26.29
N THR A 563 19.38 -33.20 27.34
CA THR A 563 19.56 -33.64 28.73
C THR A 563 18.42 -34.49 29.28
N HIS A 564 17.33 -34.63 28.53
CA HIS A 564 16.07 -35.23 29.00
C HIS A 564 15.53 -34.59 30.29
N ALA A 565 15.88 -33.31 30.54
CA ALA A 565 15.59 -32.62 31.79
C ALA A 565 14.13 -32.15 31.89
N PHE A 566 13.45 -31.91 30.77
CA PHE A 566 12.10 -31.38 30.74
C PHE A 566 11.36 -31.77 29.45
N GLY A 567 10.08 -32.11 29.57
CA GLY A 567 9.19 -32.36 28.44
C GLY A 567 9.53 -33.60 27.62
N ASN A 568 8.59 -34.04 26.79
CA ASN A 568 8.76 -35.15 25.85
C ASN A 568 8.78 -34.58 24.42
N TYR A 569 9.86 -33.88 24.07
CA TYR A 569 9.99 -33.29 22.74
C TYR A 569 10.21 -34.37 21.68
N SER A 570 9.49 -34.24 20.56
CA SER A 570 9.78 -35.02 19.35
C SER A 570 10.84 -34.32 18.51
N LEU A 571 11.76 -35.09 17.91
CA LEU A 571 12.81 -34.55 17.04
C LEU A 571 12.21 -33.81 15.83
N GLY A 572 11.18 -34.38 15.21
CA GLY A 572 10.47 -33.75 14.10
C GLY A 572 9.83 -32.41 14.49
N GLY A 573 9.14 -32.38 15.65
CA GLY A 573 8.56 -31.15 16.18
C GLY A 573 9.61 -30.07 16.50
N LEU A 574 10.77 -30.45 17.06
CA LEU A 574 11.88 -29.52 17.31
C LEU A 574 12.42 -28.92 16.02
N ILE A 575 12.69 -29.75 15.01
CA ILE A 575 13.21 -29.29 13.70
C ILE A 575 12.22 -28.33 13.04
N LEU A 576 10.94 -28.72 12.96
CA LEU A 576 9.91 -27.91 12.31
C LEU A 576 9.69 -26.57 13.02
N ASN A 577 9.55 -26.58 14.35
CA ASN A 577 9.38 -25.35 15.11
C ASN A 577 10.64 -24.48 15.09
N SER A 578 11.85 -25.07 15.02
CA SER A 578 13.10 -24.32 14.87
C SER A 578 13.16 -23.64 13.51
N PHE A 579 12.75 -24.32 12.43
CA PHE A 579 12.65 -23.73 11.11
C PHE A 579 11.72 -22.49 11.11
N TRP A 580 10.51 -22.62 11.66
CA TRP A 580 9.57 -21.51 11.74
C TRP A 580 10.03 -20.38 12.68
N ALA A 581 10.64 -20.72 13.82
CA ALA A 581 11.22 -19.73 14.73
C ALA A 581 12.37 -18.95 14.07
N ILE A 582 13.25 -19.61 13.32
CA ILE A 582 14.32 -18.95 12.56
C ILE A 582 13.72 -18.04 11.48
N ASN A 583 12.72 -18.49 10.73
CA ASN A 583 12.00 -17.65 9.78
C ASN A 583 11.39 -16.41 10.44
N ASN A 584 10.74 -16.57 11.58
CA ASN A 584 10.15 -15.48 12.36
C ASN A 584 11.22 -14.49 12.85
N MET A 585 12.35 -15.00 13.39
CA MET A 585 13.47 -14.17 13.82
C MET A 585 14.10 -13.38 12.67
N MET A 586 14.28 -14.00 11.50
CA MET A 586 14.77 -13.31 10.30
C MET A 586 13.83 -12.19 9.86
N ALA A 587 12.51 -12.41 9.94
CA ALA A 587 11.53 -11.38 9.62
C ALA A 587 11.57 -10.20 10.61
N MET A 588 11.72 -10.47 11.92
CA MET A 588 11.85 -9.42 12.94
C MET A 588 13.15 -8.62 12.78
N TRP A 589 14.24 -9.30 12.40
CA TRP A 589 15.56 -8.67 12.26
C TRP A 589 15.56 -7.50 11.29
N GLY A 590 14.85 -7.57 10.17
CA GLY A 590 14.78 -6.48 9.20
C GLY A 590 14.31 -5.16 9.83
N MET A 591 13.24 -5.22 10.64
CA MET A 591 12.70 -4.05 11.34
C MET A 591 13.61 -3.57 12.48
N ILE A 592 14.24 -4.50 13.21
CA ILE A 592 15.21 -4.16 14.27
C ILE A 592 16.42 -3.45 13.66
N ALA A 593 16.96 -3.97 12.55
CA ALA A 593 18.06 -3.34 11.81
C ALA A 593 17.67 -1.94 11.30
N ALA A 594 16.43 -1.78 10.84
CA ALA A 594 15.89 -0.48 10.42
C ALA A 594 15.90 0.57 11.56
N ALA A 595 15.70 0.16 12.81
CA ALA A 595 15.76 1.07 13.96
C ALA A 595 17.18 1.58 14.29
N TYR A 596 18.22 0.88 13.83
CA TYR A 596 19.62 1.29 13.94
C TYR A 596 20.15 1.94 12.66
N TRP A 597 19.40 1.88 11.56
CA TRP A 597 19.85 2.37 10.28
C TRP A 597 19.89 3.90 10.27
N SER A 598 20.92 4.43 9.62
CA SER A 598 21.04 5.85 9.31
C SER A 598 21.62 5.96 7.92
N PRO A 599 21.02 6.77 7.01
CA PRO A 599 21.61 6.99 5.71
C PRO A 599 23.00 7.64 5.87
N PRO A 600 23.94 7.36 4.95
CA PRO A 600 25.25 8.00 4.96
C PRO A 600 25.11 9.52 5.03
N SER A 601 25.89 10.19 5.88
CA SER A 601 25.93 11.65 5.89
C SER A 601 26.61 12.15 4.61
N ASN A 602 26.12 13.27 4.05
CA ASN A 602 26.73 13.95 2.89
C ASN A 602 28.23 14.27 3.06
N SER A 603 28.79 14.14 4.26
CA SER A 603 30.23 14.27 4.54
C SER A 603 31.09 13.11 4.02
N VAL A 604 30.53 11.94 3.72
CA VAL A 604 31.31 10.78 3.24
C VAL A 604 31.56 10.85 1.72
N ALA A 605 30.73 11.56 0.97
CA ALA A 605 30.97 11.82 -0.46
C ALA A 605 32.18 12.75 -0.69
N ASN A 606 32.58 13.55 0.30
CA ASN A 606 33.74 14.43 0.23
C ASN A 606 35.08 13.73 0.62
N GLN A 607 35.08 12.42 0.86
CA GLN A 607 36.30 11.65 1.18
C GLN A 607 36.68 10.60 0.15
N VAL A 608 35.91 10.44 -0.94
CA VAL A 608 36.40 9.72 -2.11
C VAL A 608 37.18 10.72 -2.95
N ASN A 609 38.50 10.71 -2.75
CA ASN A 609 39.47 11.47 -3.54
C ASN A 609 39.09 11.49 -5.02
N LEU A 610 38.97 12.72 -5.55
CA LEU A 610 39.24 13.04 -6.94
C LEU A 610 40.72 12.70 -7.22
N GLU A 611 41.05 11.41 -7.30
CA GLU A 611 42.22 11.00 -8.06
C GLU A 611 41.82 10.98 -9.53
N GLU A 612 42.31 12.01 -10.22
CA GLU A 612 42.30 12.19 -11.66
C GLU A 612 42.63 10.88 -12.39
N LEU A 613 41.61 10.25 -12.97
CA LEU A 613 41.82 9.32 -14.08
C LEU A 613 42.20 10.15 -15.31
N ASN A 614 43.48 10.49 -15.39
CA ASN A 614 44.16 10.90 -16.61
C ASN A 614 44.04 9.77 -17.63
N TYR A 615 43.09 9.88 -18.57
CA TYR A 615 43.10 9.07 -19.78
C TYR A 615 44.13 9.68 -20.74
N GLY A 616 45.37 9.20 -20.62
CA GLY A 616 46.40 9.44 -21.61
C GLY A 616 45.96 8.91 -22.97
N ILE A 617 45.84 9.84 -23.92
CA ILE A 617 45.85 9.59 -25.35
C ILE A 617 46.81 10.65 -25.90
N ASP A 618 47.95 10.21 -26.42
CA ASP A 618 48.74 10.98 -27.38
C ASP A 618 47.94 11.12 -28.70
#